data_AF-A0AAD7BG58-F1
#
_entry.id   AF-A0AAD7BG58-F1
#
_cell.length_a   1.000
_cell.length_b   1.000
_cell.length_c   1.000
_cell.angle_alpha   90.00
_cell.angle_beta   90.00
_cell.angle_gamma   90.00
#
_symmetry.space_group_name_H-M   'P 1'
#
loop_
_entity.id
_entity.type
_entity.pdbx_description
1 polymer ?
#
loop_
_entity_poly.entity_id
_entity_poly.type
_entity_poly.pdbx_seq_one_letter_code
_entity_poly.pdbx_strand_id
1 'polypeptide(L)' 'PIPIYAADGRSFEAVGRGDVETQLPNGRFSTTAMLRETLHAPTMAFTVISASRLDRAGYLLTIGNGMC' A
#
# COMPACT_ATOMS: atom_id res chain seq x y z
N PRO A 1 -8.27 -7.24 16.34
CA PRO A 1 -8.32 -7.13 14.86
C PRO A 1 -8.79 -5.74 14.46
N ILE A 2 -8.17 -5.13 13.45
CA ILE A 2 -8.58 -3.81 12.94
C ILE A 2 -9.25 -4.04 11.57
N PRO A 3 -10.55 -3.71 11.40
CA PRO A 3 -11.23 -3.93 10.14
C PRO A 3 -10.76 -2.91 9.09
N ILE A 4 -10.52 -3.39 7.87
CA ILE A 4 -10.21 -2.59 6.68
C ILE A 4 -11.36 -2.75 5.70
N TYR A 5 -12.01 -1.65 5.34
CA TYR A 5 -13.14 -1.64 4.42
C TYR A 5 -12.66 -1.33 3.00
N ALA A 6 -12.97 -2.23 2.06
CA ALA A 6 -12.73 -2.01 0.64
C ALA A 6 -13.94 -1.38 -0.04
N ALA A 7 -13.69 -0.73 -1.18
CA ALA A 7 -14.72 -0.03 -1.94
C ALA A 7 -15.80 -0.97 -2.52
N ASP A 8 -15.50 -2.26 -2.65
CA ASP A 8 -16.43 -3.30 -3.11
C ASP A 8 -17.35 -3.83 -2.00
N GLY A 9 -17.31 -3.22 -0.81
CA GLY A 9 -18.12 -3.62 0.34
C GLY A 9 -17.56 -4.79 1.15
N ARG A 10 -16.40 -5.35 0.77
CA ARG A 10 -15.72 -6.39 1.55
C ARG A 10 -14.94 -5.78 2.71
N SER A 11 -14.78 -6.56 3.77
CA SER A 11 -13.93 -6.23 4.92
C SER A 11 -12.77 -7.22 5.04
N PHE A 12 -11.59 -6.71 5.38
CA PHE A 12 -10.42 -7.50 5.69
C PHE A 12 -10.02 -7.27 7.15
N GLU A 13 -9.56 -8.31 7.83
CA GLU A 13 -9.14 -8.20 9.23
C GLU A 13 -7.62 -8.08 9.30
N ALA A 14 -7.13 -6.93 9.78
CA ALA A 14 -5.73 -6.80 10.13
C ALA A 14 -5.47 -7.50 11.47
N VAL A 15 -4.56 -8.46 11.45
CA VAL A 15 -4.14 -9.27 12.61
C VAL A 15 -2.84 -8.79 13.23
N GLY A 16 -2.11 -7.92 12.54
CA GLY A 16 -0.84 -7.37 13.00
C GLY A 16 -0.57 -5.98 12.46
N ARG A 17 0.44 -5.32 13.04
CA ARG A 17 0.92 -4.01 12.63
C ARG A 17 2.44 -3.94 12.80
N GLY A 18 3.14 -3.38 11.82
CA GLY A 18 4.60 -3.26 11.88
C GLY A 18 5.18 -2.57 10.66
N ASP A 19 6.50 -2.43 10.65
CA ASP A 19 7.22 -1.81 9.56
C ASP A 19 7.58 -2.85 8.50
N VAL A 20 7.35 -2.51 7.23
CA VAL A 20 7.60 -3.40 6.10
C VAL A 20 8.49 -2.69 5.10
N GLU A 21 9.66 -3.27 4.83
CA GLU A 21 10.50 -2.85 3.72
C GLU A 21 9.94 -3.44 2.41
N THR A 22 9.80 -2.60 1.38
CA THR A 22 9.34 -3.02 0.06
C THR A 22 10.03 -2.25 -1.05
N GLN A 23 9.98 -2.79 -2.26
CA GLN A 23 10.45 -2.12 -3.46
C GLN A 23 9.28 -1.46 -4.19
N LEU A 24 9.34 -0.14 -4.32
CA LEU A 24 8.36 0.64 -5.08
C LEU A 24 8.82 0.79 -6.54
N PRO A 25 8.01 0.36 -7.52
CA PRO A 25 8.31 0.60 -8.91
C PRO A 25 8.11 2.09 -9.24
N ASN A 26 9.18 2.77 -9.66
CA ASN A 26 9.20 4.18 -10.07
C ASN A 26 9.60 4.29 -11.55
N GLY A 27 8.81 3.68 -12.41
CA GLY A 27 9.07 3.59 -13.85
C GLY A 27 10.24 2.67 -14.16
N ARG A 28 11.35 3.21 -14.68
CA ARG A 28 12.57 2.43 -14.99
C ARG A 28 13.41 2.07 -13.76
N PHE A 29 13.13 2.71 -12.63
CA PHE A 29 13.89 2.53 -11.41
C PHE A 29 13.01 1.90 -10.33
N SER A 30 13.66 1.26 -9.36
CA SER A 30 13.02 0.81 -8.13
C SER A 30 13.57 1.61 -6.96
N THR A 31 12.72 1.88 -5.97
CA THR A 31 13.13 2.54 -4.73
C THR A 31 12.76 1.66 -3.55
N THR A 32 13.74 1.29 -2.74
CA THR A 32 13.48 0.65 -1.45
C THR A 32 12.82 1.67 -0.52
N ALA A 33 11.61 1.36 -0.06
CA ALA A 33 10.84 2.19 0.84
C ALA A 33 10.45 1.40 2.09
N MET A 34 10.50 2.07 3.24
CA MET A 34 10.00 1.53 4.50
C MET A 34 8.57 2.00 4.73
N LEU A 35 7.61 1.08 4.63
CA LEU A 35 6.21 1.34 4.96
C LEU A 35 6.04 1.23 6.48
N ARG A 36 5.98 2.39 7.14
CA ARG A 36 5.83 2.48 8.59
C ARG A 36 4.40 2.16 9.03
N GLU A 37 4.27 1.45 10.14
CA GLU A 37 2.97 1.21 10.79
C GLU A 37 1.94 0.50 9.87
N THR A 38 2.44 -0.41 9.04
CA THR A 38 1.66 -1.16 8.04
C THR A 38 0.76 -2.20 8.72
N LEU A 39 -0.51 -2.26 8.30
CA LEU A 39 -1.45 -3.28 8.77
C LEU A 39 -1.25 -4.59 8.00
N HIS A 40 -1.10 -5.69 8.72
CA HIS A 40 -0.98 -7.03 8.15
C HIS A 40 -2.35 -7.74 8.15
N ALA A 41 -2.93 -7.90 6.97
CA ALA A 41 -4.18 -8.63 6.74
C ALA A 41 -3.95 -9.80 5.76
N PRO A 42 -3.73 -11.04 6.24
CA PRO A 42 -3.40 -12.20 5.39
C PRO A 42 -4.41 -12.52 4.29
N THR A 43 -5.68 -12.14 4.48
CA THR A 43 -6.75 -12.38 3.50
C THR A 43 -6.76 -11.35 2.37
N MET A 44 -5.96 -10.28 2.47
CA MET A 44 -5.77 -9.30 1.40
C MET A 44 -4.65 -9.78 0.47
N ALA A 45 -4.97 -10.06 -0.78
CA ALA A 45 -4.03 -10.66 -1.74
C ALA A 45 -2.89 -9.72 -2.19
N PHE A 46 -3.06 -8.41 -2.02
CA PHE A 46 -2.14 -7.39 -2.51
C PHE A 46 -1.78 -6.39 -1.42
N THR A 47 -0.59 -5.78 -1.54
CA THR A 47 -0.22 -4.64 -0.70
C THR A 47 -0.91 -3.39 -1.22
N VAL A 48 -1.68 -2.73 -0.37
CA VAL A 48 -2.33 -1.45 -0.69
C VAL A 48 -1.56 -0.33 -0.01
N ILE A 49 -1.08 0.63 -0.79
CA ILE A 49 -0.35 1.81 -0.29
C ILE A 49 -1.24 3.03 -0.47
N SER A 50 -1.37 3.84 0.58
CA SER A 50 -2.14 5.07 0.53
C SER A 50 -1.47 6.10 -0.39
N ALA A 51 -2.16 6.51 -1.46
CA ALA A 51 -1.69 7.53 -2.38
C ALA A 51 -1.36 8.87 -1.69
N SER A 52 -2.16 9.28 -0.69
CA SER A 52 -1.89 10.51 0.07
C SER A 52 -0.67 10.41 0.97
N ARG A 53 -0.28 9.21 1.40
CA ARG A 53 0.99 9.00 2.13
C ARG A 53 2.19 9.09 1.18
N LEU A 54 2.06 8.56 -0.04
CA LEU A 54 3.09 8.68 -1.08
C LEU A 54 3.31 10.14 -1.49
N ASP A 55 2.22 10.88 -1.72
CA ASP A 55 2.26 12.32 -2.04
C ASP A 55 2.98 13.12 -0.95
N ARG A 56 2.61 12.90 0.33
CA ARG A 56 3.30 13.53 1.48
C ARG A 56 4.78 13.15 1.59
N ALA A 57 5.18 12.00 1.06
CA ALA A 57 6.57 11.57 1.02
C ALA A 57 7.32 12.11 -0.22
N GLY A 58 6.66 12.93 -1.07
CA GLY A 58 7.27 13.55 -2.25
C GLY A 58 7.23 12.68 -3.51
N TYR A 59 6.44 11.60 -3.52
CA TYR A 59 6.24 10.78 -4.71
C TYR A 59 5.09 11.29 -5.56
N LEU A 60 5.20 11.10 -6.88
CA LEU A 60 4.12 11.34 -7.84
C LEU A 60 3.49 10.00 -8.24
N LEU A 61 2.16 9.92 -8.15
CA LEU A 61 1.40 8.79 -8.66
C LEU A 61 1.00 9.05 -10.12
N THR A 62 1.36 8.15 -11.04
CA THR A 62 1.02 8.28 -12.47
C THR A 62 0.04 7.19 -12.87
N ILE A 63 -1.19 7.57 -13.22
CA ILE A 63 -2.23 6.63 -13.63
C ILE A 63 -2.41 6.70 -15.15
N GLY A 64 -2.28 5.56 -15.84
CA GLY A 64 -2.44 5.48 -17.29
C GLY A 64 -2.28 4.06 -17.80
N ASN A 65 -2.79 3.78 -19.01
CA ASN A 65 -2.72 2.44 -19.65
C ASN A 65 -3.26 1.29 -18.78
N GLY A 66 -4.23 1.57 -17.90
CA GLY A 66 -4.77 0.58 -16.96
C GLY A 66 -3.86 0.24 -15.78
N MET A 67 -2.76 0.99 -15.58
CA MET A 67 -1.82 0.82 -14.48
C MET A 67 -1.67 2.11 -13.66
N CYS A 68 -1.12 1.93 -12.46
CA CYS A 68 -0.75 2.98 -11.51
C CYS A 68 0.73 2.89 -11.15
#